data_AF-A0A3P6FS48-F1
#
_entry.id   AF-A0A3P6FS48-F1
#
_cell.length_a   1.000
_cell.length_b   1.000
_cell.length_c   1.000
_cell.angle_alpha   90.00
_cell.angle_beta   90.00
_cell.angle_gamma   90.00
#
_symmetry.space_group_name_H-M   'P 1'
#
loop_
_entity.id
_entity.type
_entity.pdbx_description
1 polymer ?
#
loop_
_entity_poly.entity_id
_entity_poly.type
_entity_poly.pdbx_seq_one_letter_code
_entity_poly.pdbx_strand_id
1 'polypeptide(L)'
;SSNRHSGVRHSTFESLRLSRSSQSIASGFLCFWDSLDFKKDMKFVGITVLFLDEKVNSVIHGFTPVERANHYKSSLKEGSIF
;
A
#
# COMPACT_ATOMS: atom_id res chain seq x y z
N SER A 1 36.05 -2.27 9.24
CA SER A 1 34.83 -1.45 9.36
C SER A 1 33.63 -2.34 9.08
N SER A 2 32.61 -2.27 9.92
CA SER A 2 31.55 -3.28 10.09
C SER A 2 30.55 -3.33 8.92
N ASN A 3 30.61 -4.36 8.09
CA ASN A 3 29.52 -4.74 7.17
C ASN A 3 28.40 -5.41 7.98
N ARG A 4 27.42 -4.62 8.43
CA ARG A 4 26.16 -5.14 8.99
C ARG A 4 25.01 -4.63 8.14
N HIS A 5 24.85 -5.20 6.94
CA HIS A 5 23.52 -5.28 6.35
C HIS A 5 22.81 -6.42 7.07
N SER A 6 22.16 -6.13 8.20
CA SER A 6 21.09 -6.99 8.69
C SER A 6 20.02 -6.97 7.61
N GLY A 7 20.03 -7.95 6.70
CA GLY A 7 19.04 -8.07 5.65
C GLY A 7 17.67 -8.09 6.31
N VAL A 8 16.96 -6.96 6.23
CA VAL A 8 15.58 -6.85 6.67
C VAL A 8 14.85 -7.95 5.90
N ARG A 9 14.40 -8.98 6.60
CA ARG A 9 13.57 -10.01 5.97
C ARG A 9 12.25 -9.34 5.66
N HIS A 10 12.15 -8.79 4.45
CA HIS A 10 10.92 -8.18 3.97
C HIS A 10 9.81 -9.22 4.05
N SER A 11 8.77 -8.85 4.80
CA SER A 11 7.58 -9.65 5.01
C SER A 11 6.77 -9.62 3.72
N THR A 12 6.41 -10.78 3.19
CA THR A 12 5.58 -10.89 1.98
C THR A 12 4.12 -10.60 2.32
N PHE A 13 3.28 -10.35 1.31
CA PHE A 13 1.84 -10.12 1.56
C PHE A 13 1.18 -11.31 2.29
N GLU A 14 1.62 -12.54 2.01
CA GLU A 14 1.16 -13.77 2.67
C GLU A 14 1.38 -13.81 4.19
N SER A 15 2.29 -12.97 4.69
CA SER A 15 2.56 -12.87 6.13
C SER A 15 1.61 -11.92 6.87
N LEU A 16 0.83 -11.12 6.13
CA LEU A 16 -0.18 -10.24 6.72
C LEU A 16 -1.27 -11.06 7.42
N ARG A 17 -1.61 -10.66 8.65
CA ARG A 17 -2.64 -11.33 9.46
C ARG A 17 -3.62 -10.31 10.03
N LEU A 18 -4.92 -10.53 9.87
CA LEU A 18 -5.97 -9.67 10.44
C LEU A 18 -5.96 -9.65 11.98
N SER A 19 -5.42 -10.69 12.63
CA SER A 19 -5.30 -10.78 14.09
C SER A 19 -4.18 -9.92 14.68
N ARG A 20 -3.32 -9.31 13.85
CA ARG A 20 -2.18 -8.51 14.28
C ARG A 20 -2.35 -7.06 13.83
N SER A 21 -2.42 -6.14 14.79
CA SER A 21 -2.28 -4.70 14.50
C SER A 21 -0.82 -4.36 14.16
N SER A 22 -0.60 -3.28 13.40
CA SER A 22 0.71 -2.71 13.09
C SER A 22 1.70 -3.70 12.47
N GLN A 23 1.54 -3.92 11.17
CA GLN A 23 2.43 -4.74 10.37
C GLN A 23 3.08 -3.86 9.30
N SER A 24 4.32 -4.19 8.93
CA SER A 24 5.03 -3.52 7.84
C SER A 24 5.41 -4.53 6.77
N ILE A 25 5.34 -4.07 5.53
CA ILE A 25 5.75 -4.76 4.31
C ILE A 25 6.63 -3.80 3.52
N ALA A 26 7.46 -4.34 2.64
CA ALA A 26 8.03 -3.54 1.55
C ALA A 26 7.32 -3.96 0.28
N SER A 27 6.92 -2.99 -0.54
CA SER A 27 6.12 -3.25 -1.72
C SER A 27 6.41 -2.26 -2.84
N GLY A 28 6.39 -2.74 -4.08
CA GLY A 28 6.35 -1.87 -5.25
C GLY A 28 4.98 -1.23 -5.36
N PHE A 29 4.92 0.08 -5.55
CA PHE A 29 3.66 0.78 -5.79
C PHE A 29 3.36 0.82 -7.29
N LEU A 30 2.22 0.23 -7.66
CA LEU A 30 1.78 0.15 -9.06
C LEU A 30 0.98 1.40 -9.42
N CYS A 31 -0.19 1.58 -8.85
CA CYS A 31 -1.04 2.71 -9.20
C CYS A 31 -2.07 2.99 -8.10
N PHE A 32 -2.80 4.09 -8.26
CA PHE A 32 -3.96 4.39 -7.45
C PHE A 32 -5.07 5.00 -8.31
N TRP A 33 -6.29 4.95 -7.80
CA TRP A 33 -7.43 5.63 -8.41
C TRP A 33 -8.38 6.16 -7.34
N ASP A 34 -9.12 7.20 -7.71
CA ASP A 34 -10.14 7.78 -6.86
C ASP A 34 -11.32 6.81 -6.75
N SER A 35 -11.75 6.54 -5.52
CA SER A 35 -12.89 5.68 -5.19
C SER A 35 -14.10 6.54 -4.91
N LEU A 36 -15.21 6.22 -5.57
CA LEU A 36 -16.44 7.00 -5.55
C LEU A 36 -17.59 6.18 -4.97
N ASP A 37 -18.46 6.81 -4.18
CA ASP A 37 -19.69 6.19 -3.68
C ASP A 37 -20.81 6.37 -4.70
N PHE A 38 -21.13 5.29 -5.42
CA PHE A 38 -22.21 5.29 -6.43
C PHE A 38 -23.58 5.64 -5.85
N LYS A 39 -23.83 5.38 -4.56
CA LYS A 39 -25.13 5.67 -3.92
C LYS A 39 -25.26 7.13 -3.47
N LYS A 40 -24.13 7.83 -3.33
CA LYS A 40 -24.09 9.23 -2.89
C LYS A 40 -23.55 10.11 -4.00
N ASP A 41 -24.21 10.10 -5.15
CA ASP A 41 -23.92 11.00 -6.26
C ASP A 41 -22.45 10.96 -6.73
N MET A 42 -21.83 9.78 -6.74
CA MET A 42 -20.42 9.59 -7.08
C MET A 42 -19.46 10.39 -6.18
N LYS A 43 -19.85 10.65 -4.93
CA LYS A 43 -19.01 11.36 -3.95
C LYS A 43 -17.66 10.65 -3.79
N PHE A 44 -16.58 11.43 -3.83
CA PHE A 44 -15.25 10.94 -3.49
C PHE A 44 -15.21 10.41 -2.05
N VAL A 45 -14.87 9.13 -1.90
CA VAL A 45 -14.78 8.45 -0.59
C VAL A 45 -13.36 8.06 -0.19
N GLY A 46 -12.39 8.20 -1.09
CA GLY A 46 -11.00 7.89 -0.81
C GLY A 46 -10.24 7.46 -2.05
N ILE A 47 -9.03 6.92 -1.84
CA ILE A 47 -8.21 6.34 -2.90
C ILE A 47 -8.07 4.84 -2.67
N THR A 48 -8.14 4.08 -3.77
CA THR A 48 -7.71 2.68 -3.79
C THR A 48 -6.29 2.66 -4.33
N VAL A 49 -5.40 1.93 -3.67
CA VAL A 49 -3.98 1.80 -4.01
C VAL A 49 -3.65 0.34 -4.31
N LEU A 50 -2.75 0.13 -5.28
CA LEU A 50 -2.30 -1.19 -5.71
C LEU A 50 -0.82 -1.37 -5.41
N PHE A 51 -0.49 -2.43 -4.69
CA PHE A 51 0.88 -2.78 -4.33
C PHE A 51 1.27 -4.16 -4.87
N LEU A 52 2.53 -4.29 -5.30
CA LEU A 52 3.15 -5.51 -5.80
C LEU A 52 4.20 -6.00 -4.80
N ASP A 53 4.13 -7.29 -4.48
CA ASP A 53 5.22 -8.03 -3.87
C ASP A 53 6.02 -8.70 -4.99
N GLU A 54 7.15 -8.08 -5.34
CA GLU A 54 8.02 -8.55 -6.43
C GLU A 54 8.60 -9.94 -6.16
N LYS A 55 8.71 -10.36 -4.89
CA LYS A 55 9.36 -11.61 -4.53
C LYS A 55 8.50 -12.83 -4.83
N VAL A 56 7.19 -12.70 -4.65
CA VAL A 56 6.23 -13.81 -4.84
C VAL A 56 5.20 -13.51 -5.95
N ASN A 57 5.39 -12.41 -6.68
CA ASN A 57 4.52 -11.97 -7.77
C ASN A 57 3.04 -11.92 -7.35
N SER A 58 2.78 -11.32 -6.18
CA SER A 58 1.44 -11.19 -5.61
C SER A 58 1.05 -9.72 -5.49
N VAL A 59 -0.24 -9.43 -5.59
CA VAL A 59 -0.79 -8.08 -5.58
C VAL A 59 -1.78 -7.93 -4.44
N ILE A 60 -1.75 -6.79 -3.75
CA ILE A 60 -2.74 -6.42 -2.73
C ILE A 60 -3.34 -5.05 -3.02
N HIS A 61 -4.63 -4.90 -2.71
CA HIS A 61 -5.35 -3.65 -2.78
C HIS A 61 -5.45 -3.03 -1.37
N GLY A 62 -5.06 -1.77 -1.24
CA GLY A 62 -5.30 -0.96 -0.05
C GLY A 62 -6.39 0.07 -0.32
N PHE A 63 -7.15 0.44 0.71
CA PHE A 63 -8.10 1.55 0.65
C PHE A 63 -7.77 2.59 1.71
N THR A 64 -7.60 3.84 1.29
CA THR A 64 -7.42 4.98 2.18
C THR A 64 -8.64 5.88 2.10
N PRO A 65 -9.38 6.11 3.20
CA PRO A 65 -10.57 6.93 3.17
C PRO A 65 -10.23 8.42 2.98
N VAL A 66 -11.23 9.19 2.51
CA VAL A 66 -11.11 10.60 2.11
C VAL A 66 -10.38 11.48 3.13
N GLU A 67 -10.57 11.24 4.43
CA GLU A 67 -9.94 12.01 5.51
C GLU A 67 -8.41 11.92 5.49
N ARG A 68 -7.86 10.83 4.95
CA ARG A 68 -6.41 10.58 4.87
C ARG A 68 -5.86 10.59 3.44
N ALA A 69 -6.72 10.45 2.44
CA ALA A 69 -6.30 10.34 1.04
C ALA A 69 -5.39 11.49 0.60
N ASN A 70 -5.75 12.74 0.95
CA ASN A 70 -4.99 13.93 0.55
C ASN A 70 -3.55 13.95 1.10
N HIS A 71 -3.32 13.41 2.29
CA HIS A 71 -1.99 13.36 2.88
C HIS A 71 -1.07 12.38 2.15
N TYR A 72 -1.61 11.26 1.67
CA TYR A 72 -0.82 10.22 1.02
C TYR A 72 -0.69 10.42 -0.49
N LYS A 73 -1.69 11.03 -1.14
CA LYS A 73 -1.74 11.21 -2.60
C LYS A 73 -0.52 11.96 -3.14
N SER A 74 -0.01 12.96 -2.42
CA SER A 74 1.21 13.69 -2.80
C SER A 74 2.50 12.88 -2.68
N SER A 75 2.51 11.83 -1.85
CA SER A 75 3.68 11.01 -1.58
C SER A 75 3.74 9.73 -2.43
N LEU A 76 2.62 9.33 -3.03
CA LEU A 76 2.54 8.14 -3.88
C LEU A 76 3.09 8.44 -5.28
N LYS A 77 4.13 7.69 -5.68
CA LYS A 77 4.74 7.79 -7.00
C LYS A 77 4.88 6.39 -7.60
N GLU A 78 4.19 6.15 -8.71
CA GLU A 78 4.23 4.90 -9.47
C GLU A 78 5.68 4.45 -9.74
N GLY A 79 5.93 3.15 -9.57
CA GLY A 79 7.25 2.54 -9.69
C GLY A 79 8.19 2.74 -8.50
N SER A 80 7.74 3.39 -7.43
CA SER A 80 8.52 3.51 -6.20
C SER A 80 8.29 2.31 -5.27
N ILE A 81 9.25 2.02 -4.40
CA ILE A 81 9.11 1.03 -3.32
C ILE A 81 8.72 1.78 -2.04
N PHE A 82 7.68 1.29 -1.36
CA PHE A 82 7.20 1.78 -0.06
C PHE A 82 7.32 0.69 1.00
#